data_AF-A0A9P4Q1B9-F1
#
_entry.id   AF-A0A9P4Q1B9-F1
#
_cell.length_a   1.000
_cell.length_b   1.000
_cell.length_c   1.000
_cell.angle_alpha   90.00
_cell.angle_beta   90.00
_cell.angle_gamma   90.00
#
_symmetry.space_group_name_H-M   'P 1'
#
loop_
_entity.id
_entity.type
_entity.pdbx_description
1 polymer ?
#
loop_
_entity_poly.entity_id
_entity_poly.type
_entity_poly.pdbx_seq_one_letter_code
_entity_poly.pdbx_strand_id
1 'polypeptide(L)'
;MAQQCYFGPGAVNRGPSELVPCKNDGQSACCLLGDTCFSGNACYNYDSGNLYQYGCTDINYEDESCPPKCGFSPGLSPWTALEYCKDLSGVNDTWICHAPESCGCDWGDPTYDLLKLAPRGCSAMGSDARVALYAPETLAPYVSLPASIGGSTGYYSPTVVNGTKTWFSTSVSGCKLTISHVDTLLLLCKRKAD
;
A
#
# COMPACT_ATOMS: atom_id res chain seq x y z
N MET A 1 10.00 -19.92 -0.22
CA MET A 1 8.55 -19.99 -0.47
C MET A 1 8.00 -18.62 -0.12
N ALA A 2 7.18 -17.99 -0.97
CA ALA A 2 6.54 -16.72 -0.63
C ALA A 2 5.59 -16.94 0.55
N GLN A 3 5.56 -16.03 1.52
CA GLN A 3 4.65 -16.13 2.66
C GLN A 3 3.20 -15.98 2.18
N GLN A 4 2.29 -16.75 2.76
CA GLN A 4 0.88 -16.69 2.39
C GLN A 4 0.23 -15.43 2.98
N CYS A 5 -0.48 -14.68 2.15
CA CYS A 5 -1.26 -13.52 2.57
C CYS A 5 -2.74 -13.86 2.77
N TYR A 6 -3.37 -13.16 3.69
CA TYR A 6 -4.79 -13.22 4.02
C TYR A 6 -5.36 -11.80 4.04
N PHE A 7 -6.57 -11.61 3.53
CA PHE A 7 -7.27 -10.32 3.57
C PHE A 7 -8.17 -10.17 4.82
N GLY A 8 -8.02 -11.05 5.80
CA GLY A 8 -8.77 -11.04 7.05
C GLY A 8 -8.42 -12.27 7.87
N PRO A 9 -8.96 -12.39 9.10
CA PRO A 9 -8.66 -13.52 9.97
C PRO A 9 -9.19 -14.83 9.41
N GLY A 10 -8.38 -15.89 9.50
CA GLY A 10 -8.72 -17.27 9.15
C GLY A 10 -8.41 -17.67 7.71
N ALA A 11 -8.21 -18.98 7.50
CA ALA A 11 -7.84 -19.56 6.20
C ALA A 11 -8.86 -19.34 5.09
N VAL A 12 -10.13 -19.07 5.43
CA VAL A 12 -11.18 -18.72 4.46
C VAL A 12 -10.88 -17.41 3.75
N ASN A 13 -10.11 -16.51 4.37
CA ASN A 13 -9.72 -15.22 3.83
C ASN A 13 -8.35 -15.25 3.15
N ARG A 14 -7.94 -16.42 2.63
CA ARG A 14 -6.71 -16.55 1.87
C ARG A 14 -6.75 -15.63 0.64
N GLY A 15 -5.76 -14.75 0.53
CA GLY A 15 -5.64 -13.83 -0.59
C GLY A 15 -5.26 -14.51 -1.91
N PRO A 16 -5.45 -13.81 -3.03
CA PRO A 16 -5.07 -14.31 -4.35
C PRO A 16 -3.54 -14.44 -4.47
N SER A 17 -3.07 -15.15 -5.51
CA SER A 17 -1.65 -15.50 -5.67
C SER A 17 -0.70 -14.31 -5.87
N GLU A 18 -1.25 -13.21 -6.38
CA GLU A 18 -0.61 -11.95 -6.67
C GLU A 18 -0.58 -11.02 -5.45
N LEU A 19 -1.28 -11.35 -4.37
CA LEU A 19 -1.19 -10.67 -3.10
C LEU A 19 0.04 -11.20 -2.34
N VAL A 20 1.11 -10.40 -2.34
CA VAL A 20 2.44 -10.80 -1.84
C VAL A 20 2.89 -9.91 -0.69
N PRO A 21 3.74 -10.42 0.21
CA PRO A 21 4.16 -9.67 1.39
C PRO A 21 5.13 -8.53 1.03
N CYS A 22 5.01 -7.42 1.74
CA CYS A 22 5.94 -6.30 1.64
C CYS A 22 7.31 -6.57 2.27
N LYS A 23 7.43 -7.61 3.09
CA LYS A 23 8.68 -8.09 3.69
C LYS A 23 8.85 -9.58 3.41
N ASN A 24 10.10 -10.02 3.25
CA ASN A 24 10.38 -11.42 2.97
C ASN A 24 10.33 -12.29 4.25
N ASP A 25 10.45 -11.67 5.41
CA ASP A 25 10.52 -12.29 6.72
C ASP A 25 9.55 -11.64 7.72
N GLY A 26 9.09 -12.45 8.69
CA GLY A 26 8.15 -12.01 9.71
C GLY A 26 6.77 -11.63 9.17
N GLN A 27 5.95 -11.06 10.06
CA GLN A 27 4.63 -10.58 9.68
C GLN A 27 4.73 -9.26 8.92
N SER A 28 3.88 -9.10 7.90
CA SER A 28 3.85 -7.90 7.07
C SER A 28 2.50 -7.70 6.41
N ALA A 29 2.21 -6.44 6.09
CA ALA A 29 1.19 -6.10 5.11
C ALA A 29 1.51 -6.73 3.76
N CYS A 30 0.47 -7.03 3.00
CA CYS A 30 0.55 -7.56 1.66
C CYS A 30 -0.08 -6.61 0.66
N CYS A 31 0.59 -6.45 -0.47
CA CYS A 31 0.14 -5.65 -1.61
C CYS A 31 0.18 -6.51 -2.89
N LEU A 32 -0.48 -6.04 -3.95
CA LEU A 32 -0.44 -6.73 -5.24
C LEU A 32 0.96 -6.64 -5.87
N LEU A 33 1.32 -7.64 -6.67
CA LEU A 33 2.50 -7.59 -7.53
C LEU A 33 2.52 -6.31 -8.38
N GLY A 34 3.70 -5.70 -8.52
CA GLY A 34 3.89 -4.44 -9.23
C GLY A 34 3.61 -3.17 -8.42
N ASP A 35 3.00 -3.29 -7.23
CA ASP A 35 2.66 -2.15 -6.39
C ASP A 35 3.81 -1.72 -5.48
N THR A 36 3.65 -0.55 -4.87
CA THR A 36 4.61 -0.02 -3.89
C THR A 36 4.01 -0.08 -2.50
N CYS A 37 4.76 -0.64 -1.55
CA CYS A 37 4.44 -0.65 -0.13
C CYS A 37 4.84 0.66 0.54
N PHE A 38 3.92 1.19 1.35
CA PHE A 38 4.02 2.46 2.07
C PHE A 38 3.84 2.28 3.58
N SER A 39 4.41 3.20 4.35
CA SER A 39 4.22 3.29 5.80
C SER A 39 2.74 3.24 6.20
N GLY A 40 2.42 2.67 7.36
CA GLY A 40 1.03 2.49 7.79
C GLY A 40 0.34 1.31 7.10
N ASN A 41 1.13 0.30 6.74
CA ASN A 41 0.66 -0.97 6.16
C ASN A 41 -0.15 -0.77 4.87
N ALA A 42 0.20 0.28 4.12
CA ALA A 42 -0.51 0.71 2.92
C ALA A 42 0.23 0.31 1.65
N CYS A 43 -0.49 0.37 0.54
CA CYS A 43 -0.05 -0.02 -0.79
C CYS A 43 -0.46 1.08 -1.77
N TYR A 44 0.32 1.32 -2.82
CA TYR A 44 -0.05 2.20 -3.91
C TYR A 44 -0.02 1.45 -5.23
N ASN A 45 -1.15 1.51 -5.95
CA ASN A 45 -1.29 0.92 -7.26
C ASN A 45 -1.37 2.02 -8.33
N TYR A 46 -0.40 2.06 -9.23
CA TYR A 46 -0.28 3.10 -10.25
C TYR A 46 -1.41 3.08 -11.29
N ASP A 47 -1.97 1.91 -11.57
CA ASP A 47 -3.01 1.74 -12.60
C ASP A 47 -4.37 2.25 -12.13
N SER A 48 -4.72 1.95 -10.88
CA SER A 48 -5.95 2.42 -10.25
C SER A 48 -5.83 3.83 -9.69
N GLY A 49 -4.62 4.25 -9.33
CA GLY A 49 -4.34 5.50 -8.62
C GLY A 49 -4.67 5.44 -7.13
N ASN A 50 -5.06 4.28 -6.60
CA ASN A 50 -5.43 4.13 -5.21
C ASN A 50 -4.20 3.97 -4.32
N LEU A 51 -4.20 4.72 -3.22
CA LEU A 51 -3.58 4.26 -1.98
C LEU A 51 -4.58 3.33 -1.29
N TYR A 52 -4.15 2.17 -0.81
CA TYR A 52 -5.05 1.15 -0.28
C TYR A 52 -4.42 0.29 0.83
N GLN A 53 -5.25 -0.44 1.54
CA GLN A 53 -4.89 -1.49 2.50
C GLN A 53 -5.53 -2.80 2.06
N TYR A 54 -4.81 -3.92 2.14
CA TYR A 54 -5.31 -5.19 1.61
C TYR A 54 -5.11 -6.38 2.53
N GLY A 55 -3.93 -6.99 2.55
CA GLY A 55 -3.70 -8.23 3.28
C GLY A 55 -2.62 -8.17 4.33
N CYS A 56 -2.48 -9.27 5.05
CA CYS A 56 -1.43 -9.53 6.02
C CYS A 56 -0.95 -10.99 5.90
N THR A 57 0.31 -11.25 6.23
CA THR A 57 0.82 -12.63 6.33
C THR A 57 0.35 -13.36 7.59
N ASP A 58 -0.19 -12.63 8.57
CA ASP A 58 -0.72 -13.22 9.79
C ASP A 58 -2.14 -13.74 9.54
N ILE A 59 -2.31 -15.06 9.67
CA ILE A 59 -3.61 -15.72 9.52
C ILE A 59 -4.61 -15.28 10.59
N ASN A 60 -4.16 -14.88 11.78
CA ASN A 60 -5.04 -14.42 12.84
C ASN A 60 -5.32 -12.92 12.75
N TYR A 61 -4.52 -12.21 11.95
CA TYR A 61 -4.67 -10.77 11.73
C TYR A 61 -4.50 -9.94 13.03
N GLU A 62 -3.68 -10.44 13.96
CA GLU A 62 -3.43 -9.87 15.29
C GLU A 62 -2.12 -9.07 15.34
N ASP A 63 -1.21 -9.29 14.38
CA ASP A 63 0.05 -8.55 14.30
C ASP A 63 -0.15 -7.07 13.92
N GLU A 64 0.63 -6.18 14.54
CA GLU A 64 0.59 -4.73 14.28
C GLU A 64 0.97 -4.35 12.83
N SER A 65 1.64 -5.25 12.11
CA SER A 65 1.97 -5.08 10.69
C SER A 65 0.78 -5.35 9.78
N CYS A 66 -0.33 -5.89 10.30
CA CYS A 66 -1.56 -6.08 9.55
C CYS A 66 -2.29 -4.76 9.35
N PRO A 67 -2.85 -4.49 8.16
CA PRO A 67 -3.59 -3.28 7.94
C PRO A 67 -4.97 -3.34 8.63
N PRO A 68 -5.37 -2.34 9.42
CA PRO A 68 -6.59 -2.37 10.22
C PRO A 68 -7.89 -2.45 9.41
N LYS A 69 -7.89 -1.98 8.14
CA LYS A 69 -9.05 -1.96 7.23
C LYS A 69 -10.35 -1.46 7.88
N CYS A 70 -10.21 -0.54 8.83
CA CYS A 70 -11.31 0.12 9.53
C CYS A 70 -12.35 -0.80 10.21
N GLY A 71 -12.00 -2.06 10.48
CA GLY A 71 -12.94 -3.06 11.01
C GLY A 71 -14.04 -3.46 10.02
N PHE A 72 -13.85 -3.20 8.73
CA PHE A 72 -14.79 -3.58 7.67
C PHE A 72 -14.78 -5.09 7.43
N SER A 73 -15.90 -5.59 6.90
CA SER A 73 -16.10 -7.02 6.72
C SER A 73 -15.17 -7.51 5.61
N PRO A 74 -14.28 -8.50 5.85
CA PRO A 74 -13.42 -9.04 4.81
C PRO A 74 -14.19 -9.59 3.59
N GLY A 75 -15.42 -10.06 3.80
CA GLY A 75 -16.27 -10.61 2.75
C GLY A 75 -16.99 -9.56 1.90
N LEU A 76 -17.03 -8.29 2.32
CA LEU A 76 -17.53 -7.16 1.52
C LEU A 76 -16.37 -6.33 0.99
N SER A 77 -15.34 -6.16 1.83
CA SER A 77 -14.18 -5.31 1.62
C SER A 77 -12.89 -6.11 1.84
N PRO A 78 -12.51 -6.98 0.87
CA PRO A 78 -11.21 -7.65 0.91
C PRO A 78 -10.07 -6.64 1.00
N TRP A 79 -10.20 -5.49 0.34
CA TRP A 79 -9.30 -4.34 0.43
C TRP A 79 -10.10 -3.06 0.68
N THR A 80 -9.41 -2.00 1.08
CA THR A 80 -10.01 -0.67 1.26
C THR A 80 -9.10 0.37 0.63
N ALA A 81 -9.64 1.27 -0.20
CA ALA A 81 -8.92 2.46 -0.60
C ALA A 81 -8.75 3.40 0.61
N LEU A 82 -7.77 4.29 0.54
CA LEU A 82 -7.46 5.28 1.56
C LEU A 82 -7.64 6.68 0.99
N GLU A 83 -8.43 7.51 1.69
CA GLU A 83 -8.59 8.93 1.37
C GLU A 83 -8.02 9.78 2.49
N TYR A 84 -7.21 10.77 2.13
CA TYR A 84 -6.63 11.68 3.11
C TYR A 84 -7.64 12.75 3.53
N CYS A 85 -7.76 12.93 4.84
CA CYS A 85 -8.59 13.90 5.52
C CYS A 85 -7.72 14.79 6.38
N LYS A 86 -7.60 16.05 5.95
CA LYS A 86 -6.93 17.08 6.74
C LYS A 86 -7.63 17.36 8.06
N ASP A 87 -8.96 17.31 8.06
CA ASP A 87 -9.83 17.42 9.24
C ASP A 87 -11.02 16.48 9.07
N LEU A 88 -11.19 15.58 10.04
CA LEU A 88 -12.33 14.71 10.20
C LEU A 88 -12.87 14.87 11.62
N SER A 89 -13.91 15.70 11.78
CA SER A 89 -14.60 15.89 13.07
C SER A 89 -13.64 16.28 14.21
N GLY A 90 -12.65 17.15 13.93
CA GLY A 90 -11.66 17.60 14.91
C GLY A 90 -10.44 16.70 15.04
N VAL A 91 -10.34 15.65 14.21
CA VAL A 91 -9.15 14.81 14.08
C VAL A 91 -8.42 15.21 12.81
N ASN A 92 -7.18 15.67 12.95
CA ASN A 92 -6.37 16.12 11.82
C ASN A 92 -5.46 15.01 11.30
N ASP A 93 -5.04 15.14 10.04
CA ASP A 93 -4.02 14.32 9.40
C ASP A 93 -4.32 12.82 9.49
N THR A 94 -5.45 12.43 8.90
CA THR A 94 -5.91 11.04 8.90
C THR A 94 -6.11 10.51 7.50
N TRP A 95 -5.93 9.21 7.34
CA TRP A 95 -6.39 8.47 6.19
C TRP A 95 -7.59 7.64 6.60
N ILE A 96 -8.69 7.76 5.85
CA ILE A 96 -9.93 7.02 6.10
C ILE A 96 -10.13 5.91 5.08
N CYS A 97 -10.81 4.84 5.47
CA CYS A 97 -11.15 3.79 4.53
C CYS A 97 -12.29 4.23 3.61
N HIS A 98 -12.06 4.11 2.30
CA HIS A 98 -13.09 4.11 1.27
C HIS A 98 -13.37 2.67 0.87
N ALA A 99 -14.55 2.19 1.25
CA ALA A 99 -15.08 0.86 0.94
C ALA A 99 -16.63 0.93 0.92
N PRO A 100 -17.35 -0.10 0.44
CA PRO A 100 -18.80 -0.17 0.45
C PRO A 100 -19.45 0.29 1.76
N GLU A 101 -18.87 -0.09 2.91
CA GLU A 101 -19.37 0.29 4.23
C GLU A 101 -19.28 1.80 4.53
N SER A 102 -18.31 2.52 3.96
CA SER A 102 -18.13 3.96 4.21
C SER A 102 -18.75 4.87 3.16
N CYS A 103 -19.00 4.35 1.95
CA CYS A 103 -19.64 5.08 0.88
C CYS A 103 -21.13 4.72 0.69
N GLY A 104 -21.61 3.60 1.25
CA GLY A 104 -22.91 3.05 0.87
C GLY A 104 -23.00 2.76 -0.63
N CYS A 105 -21.86 2.57 -1.28
CA CYS A 105 -21.74 2.26 -2.69
C CYS A 105 -21.54 0.76 -2.87
N ASP A 106 -22.08 0.21 -3.95
CA ASP A 106 -21.94 -1.18 -4.28
C ASP A 106 -20.71 -1.36 -5.18
N TRP A 107 -19.73 -2.12 -4.72
CA TRP A 107 -18.56 -2.50 -5.51
C TRP A 107 -18.80 -3.78 -6.33
N GLY A 108 -20.01 -4.37 -6.23
CA GLY A 108 -20.36 -5.67 -6.76
C GLY A 108 -20.03 -6.81 -5.79
N ASP A 109 -20.07 -8.05 -6.28
CA ASP A 109 -19.49 -9.21 -5.57
C ASP A 109 -18.06 -8.87 -5.11
N PRO A 110 -17.58 -9.40 -3.96
CA PRO A 110 -16.30 -9.03 -3.40
C PRO A 110 -15.19 -9.16 -4.45
N THR A 111 -14.75 -8.01 -4.95
CA THR A 111 -13.73 -7.94 -5.99
C THR A 111 -12.36 -7.94 -5.33
N TYR A 112 -11.58 -8.97 -5.66
CA TYR A 112 -10.15 -9.02 -5.31
C TYR A 112 -9.34 -8.07 -6.20
N ASP A 113 -9.90 -7.65 -7.33
CA ASP A 113 -9.31 -6.64 -8.22
C ASP A 113 -9.56 -5.23 -7.69
N LEU A 114 -8.54 -4.38 -7.79
CA LEU A 114 -8.64 -2.96 -7.43
C LEU A 114 -9.50 -2.21 -8.45
N LEU A 115 -10.53 -1.53 -7.95
CA LEU A 115 -11.38 -0.65 -8.73
C LEU A 115 -10.75 0.72 -8.91
N LYS A 116 -11.00 1.38 -10.04
CA LYS A 116 -10.69 2.82 -10.20
C LYS A 116 -11.76 3.63 -9.49
N LEU A 117 -11.43 4.20 -8.35
CA LEU A 117 -12.37 4.92 -7.50
C LEU A 117 -12.19 6.43 -7.67
N ALA A 118 -13.30 7.15 -7.81
CA ALA A 118 -13.29 8.58 -7.59
C ALA A 118 -13.25 8.84 -6.07
N PRO A 119 -12.42 9.79 -5.59
CA PRO A 119 -12.46 10.17 -4.19
C PRO A 119 -13.87 10.63 -3.80
N ARG A 120 -14.40 10.05 -2.72
CA ARG A 120 -15.71 10.44 -2.19
C ARG A 120 -15.62 11.74 -1.40
N GLY A 121 -14.50 11.94 -0.71
CA GLY A 121 -14.27 13.05 0.19
C GLY A 121 -14.79 12.78 1.61
N CYS A 122 -14.00 13.21 2.59
CA CYS A 122 -14.21 12.94 4.01
C CYS A 122 -15.57 13.41 4.53
N SER A 123 -16.00 14.62 4.14
CA SER A 123 -17.28 15.18 4.58
C SER A 123 -18.48 14.38 4.06
N ALA A 124 -18.37 13.76 2.88
CA ALA A 124 -19.44 12.97 2.28
C ALA A 124 -19.55 11.55 2.86
N MET A 125 -18.51 11.06 3.55
CA MET A 125 -18.60 9.83 4.34
C MET A 125 -19.26 10.05 5.71
N GLY A 126 -19.24 11.29 6.23
CA GLY A 126 -19.98 11.66 7.44
C GLY A 126 -19.71 10.72 8.63
N SER A 127 -20.77 10.18 9.22
CA SER A 127 -20.69 9.23 10.34
C SER A 127 -20.13 7.86 9.96
N ASP A 128 -19.97 7.55 8.68
CA ASP A 128 -19.45 6.28 8.18
C ASP A 128 -17.95 6.33 7.88
N ALA A 129 -17.34 7.52 7.99
CA ALA A 129 -15.91 7.67 7.97
C ALA A 129 -15.27 6.87 9.13
N ARG A 130 -14.25 6.08 8.81
CA ARG A 130 -13.46 5.32 9.78
C ARG A 130 -11.99 5.55 9.49
N VAL A 131 -11.21 5.84 10.53
CA VAL A 131 -9.77 6.10 10.40
C VAL A 131 -9.03 4.78 10.22
N ALA A 132 -8.23 4.69 9.16
CA ALA A 132 -7.30 3.59 8.90
C ALA A 132 -5.92 3.87 9.48
N LEU A 133 -5.46 5.12 9.39
CA LEU A 133 -4.12 5.54 9.76
C LEU A 133 -4.11 7.02 10.16
N TYR A 134 -3.33 7.34 11.19
CA TYR A 134 -2.97 8.70 11.57
C TYR A 134 -1.61 9.03 10.96
N ALA A 135 -1.59 9.85 9.90
CA ALA A 135 -0.38 10.15 9.14
C ALA A 135 -0.58 11.38 8.24
N PRO A 136 0.52 12.07 7.87
CA PRO A 136 0.45 13.16 6.90
C PRO A 136 -0.04 12.68 5.52
N GLU A 137 -0.42 13.65 4.68
CA GLU A 137 -0.88 13.44 3.30
C GLU A 137 0.14 12.71 2.40
N THR A 138 1.41 12.70 2.79
CA THR A 138 2.44 11.93 2.07
C THR A 138 2.93 10.81 2.95
N LEU A 139 2.63 9.57 2.54
CA LEU A 139 3.18 8.37 3.16
C LEU A 139 4.57 8.06 2.60
N ALA A 140 5.40 7.41 3.41
CA ALA A 140 6.74 7.02 3.00
C ALA A 140 6.72 5.68 2.25
N PRO A 141 7.16 5.61 0.98
CA PRO A 141 7.39 4.34 0.33
C PRO A 141 8.60 3.65 0.95
N TYR A 142 8.60 2.31 1.01
CA TYR A 142 9.75 1.54 1.48
C TYR A 142 10.11 0.36 0.58
N VAL A 143 9.14 -0.21 -0.16
CA VAL A 143 9.37 -1.34 -1.07
C VAL A 143 8.56 -1.17 -2.34
N SER A 144 9.15 -1.44 -3.51
CA SER A 144 8.45 -1.65 -4.77
C SER A 144 8.47 -3.15 -5.09
N LEU A 145 7.30 -3.76 -5.15
CA LEU A 145 7.15 -5.19 -5.38
C LEU A 145 7.44 -5.54 -6.84
N PRO A 146 7.92 -6.76 -7.11
CA PRO A 146 8.14 -7.19 -8.48
C PRO A 146 6.82 -7.25 -9.24
N ALA A 147 6.86 -6.93 -10.54
CA ALA A 147 5.69 -7.02 -11.41
C ALA A 147 5.22 -8.48 -11.66
N SER A 148 6.04 -9.47 -11.31
CA SER A 148 5.71 -10.89 -11.46
C SER A 148 6.43 -11.73 -10.41
N ILE A 149 5.90 -12.92 -10.13
CA ILE A 149 6.49 -13.88 -9.19
C ILE A 149 7.91 -14.25 -9.65
N GLY A 150 8.87 -14.17 -8.73
CA GLY A 150 10.29 -14.42 -9.01
C GLY A 150 11.03 -13.23 -9.60
N GLY A 151 10.35 -12.10 -9.82
CA GLY A 151 10.99 -10.83 -10.17
C GLY A 151 11.78 -10.21 -9.01
N SER A 152 12.34 -9.02 -9.26
CA SER A 152 13.17 -8.29 -8.29
C SER A 152 12.40 -7.17 -7.59
N THR A 153 12.61 -7.03 -6.28
CA THR A 153 11.99 -6.03 -5.41
C THR A 153 12.87 -4.79 -5.26
N GLY A 154 12.35 -3.60 -5.56
CA GLY A 154 13.01 -2.33 -5.27
C GLY A 154 12.87 -1.90 -3.81
N TYR A 155 13.87 -1.23 -3.25
CA TYR A 155 13.80 -0.68 -1.91
C TYR A 155 13.92 0.85 -1.95
N TYR A 156 13.24 1.53 -1.04
CA TYR A 156 13.36 2.96 -0.86
C TYR A 156 14.12 3.25 0.42
N SER A 157 15.01 4.23 0.37
CA SER A 157 15.74 4.72 1.54
C SER A 157 15.45 6.20 1.76
N PRO A 158 15.17 6.62 3.00
CA PRO A 158 15.03 8.04 3.30
C PRO A 158 16.38 8.72 3.13
N THR A 159 16.45 9.75 2.30
CA THR A 159 17.59 10.65 2.25
C THR A 159 17.14 12.02 2.69
N VAL A 160 17.86 12.62 3.65
CA VAL A 160 17.60 13.99 4.09
C VAL A 160 18.40 14.92 3.19
N VAL A 161 17.73 15.70 2.36
CA VAL A 161 18.35 16.76 1.54
C VAL A 161 17.90 18.09 2.13
N ASN A 162 18.85 18.91 2.62
CA ASN A 162 18.58 20.21 3.25
C ASN A 162 17.50 20.17 4.37
N GLY A 163 17.44 19.10 5.16
CA GLY A 163 16.45 18.94 6.23
C GLY A 163 15.08 18.41 5.78
N THR A 164 14.84 18.25 4.48
CA THR A 164 13.64 17.62 3.92
C THR A 164 13.90 16.14 3.65
N LYS A 165 13.00 15.26 4.11
CA LYS A 165 13.04 13.82 3.78
C LYS A 165 12.57 13.62 2.34
N THR A 166 13.47 13.19 1.47
CA THR A 166 13.19 12.75 0.11
C THR A 166 13.44 11.26 -0.01
N TRP A 167 12.57 10.54 -0.73
CA TRP A 167 12.66 9.08 -0.89
C TRP A 167 13.20 8.76 -2.27
N PHE A 168 14.32 8.05 -2.32
CA PHE A 168 14.92 7.58 -3.56
C PHE A 168 14.82 6.05 -3.64
N SER A 169 14.57 5.54 -4.84
CA SER A 169 14.66 4.09 -5.11
C SER A 169 16.14 3.72 -5.17
N THR A 170 16.60 2.91 -4.21
CA THR A 170 17.88 2.23 -4.29
C THR A 170 17.61 0.87 -4.93
N SER A 171 17.82 0.79 -6.25
CA SER A 171 17.52 -0.42 -7.02
C SER A 171 18.26 -1.66 -6.48
N VAL A 172 17.57 -2.79 -6.60
CA VAL A 172 17.89 -4.18 -6.26
C VAL A 172 19.29 -4.63 -6.69
N SER A 173 19.83 -5.63 -5.99
CA SER A 173 21.07 -6.37 -6.26
C SER A 173 21.54 -6.29 -7.73
N GLY A 174 22.59 -5.49 -7.96
CA GLY A 174 23.28 -5.40 -9.25
C GLY A 174 23.58 -3.99 -9.76
N CYS A 175 22.90 -2.94 -9.29
CA CYS A 175 23.17 -1.57 -9.73
C CYS A 175 23.98 -0.75 -8.72
N LYS A 176 25.16 -0.28 -9.14
CA LYS A 176 25.93 0.75 -8.41
C LYS A 176 25.39 2.13 -8.79
N LEU A 177 24.81 2.83 -7.83
CA LEU A 177 24.53 4.26 -7.93
C LEU A 177 25.85 5.03 -7.94
N THR A 178 26.07 5.82 -9.00
CA THR A 178 27.18 6.79 -9.03
C THR A 178 26.56 8.18 -8.95
N ILE A 179 26.83 8.90 -7.87
CA ILE A 179 26.37 10.27 -7.67
C ILE A 179 27.30 11.19 -8.48
N SER A 180 26.77 11.87 -9.49
CA SER A 180 27.43 13.05 -10.06
C SER A 180 26.51 14.25 -9.96
N HIS A 181 27.02 15.27 -9.27
CA HIS A 181 26.59 16.67 -9.10
C HIS A 181 25.19 17.12 -9.60
N VAL A 182 24.51 17.78 -8.64
CA VAL A 182 23.41 18.76 -8.69
C VAL A 182 22.82 19.08 -10.07
N ASP A 183 21.51 18.86 -10.14
CA ASP A 183 20.59 19.14 -11.26
C ASP A 183 20.56 18.11 -12.39
N THR A 184 19.51 17.28 -12.36
CA THR A 184 19.10 16.27 -13.36
C THR A 184 19.73 14.88 -13.17
N LEU A 185 19.06 14.01 -12.41
CA LEU A 185 19.41 12.59 -12.35
C LEU A 185 18.84 11.87 -13.58
N LEU A 186 19.70 11.71 -14.60
CA LEU A 186 19.42 10.89 -15.77
C LEU A 186 19.58 9.40 -15.39
N LEU A 187 18.48 8.64 -15.35
CA LEU A 187 18.50 7.18 -15.23
C LEU A 187 19.13 6.56 -16.50
N LEU A 188 20.44 6.33 -16.47
CA LEU A 188 21.12 5.53 -17.50
C LEU A 188 21.02 4.03 -17.17
N CYS A 189 19.84 3.45 -17.37
CA CYS A 189 19.70 1.99 -17.43
C CYS A 189 20.25 1.49 -18.77
N LYS A 190 21.55 1.14 -18.84
CA LYS A 190 22.03 0.29 -19.93
C LYS A 190 21.43 -1.10 -19.75
N ARG A 191 20.48 -1.47 -20.61
CA ARG A 191 20.08 -2.87 -20.84
C ARG A 191 21.37 -3.67 -21.09
N LYS A 192 21.70 -4.65 -20.25
CA LYS A 192 22.47 -5.79 -20.74
C LYS A 192 21.51 -6.64 -21.56
N ALA A 193 21.67 -6.57 -22.87
CA ALA A 193 21.26 -7.65 -23.73
C ALA A 193 22.28 -8.76 -23.54
N ASP A 194 21.82 -9.95 -23.16
CA ASP A 194 22.38 -11.26 -23.50
C ASP A 194 21.23 -12.26 -23.51
#